data_AF-A0A1F8M411-F1
#
_entry.id   AF-A0A1F8M411-F1
#
_cell.length_a   1.000
_cell.length_b   1.000
_cell.length_c   1.000
_cell.angle_alpha   90.00
_cell.angle_beta   90.00
_cell.angle_gamma   90.00
#
_symmetry.space_group_name_H-M   'P 1'
#
loop_
_entity.id
_entity.type
_entity.pdbx_description
1 polymer ?
#
loop_
_entity_poly.entity_id
_entity_poly.type
_entity_poly.pdbx_seq_one_letter_code
_entity_poly.pdbx_strand_id
1 'polypeptide(L)'
;MKRLSKRFYLGSIIGGMVGGIVLLVAAVFLFFLAGVFIGHFPNFSDASMGTLAIGILLILLGCAALLFSTSIWYILLYRAWEAIDDGNARTTPGKAVGLLFIPFFNFYWIFVAWYGFAQDYNRYIERHGVGARKLEGSLFLTCSILSIFGMIPFIDYVAGLPLLVIFIITTNIAIDAVNALPIASPG
;
A
#
# COMPACT_ATOMS: atom_id res chain seq x y z
N MET A 1 9.80 14.95 -15.35
CA MET A 1 9.74 14.06 -14.16
C MET A 1 10.80 12.96 -14.25
N LYS A 2 11.42 12.55 -13.14
CA LYS A 2 12.43 11.45 -13.16
C LYS A 2 11.74 10.08 -13.20
N ARG A 3 12.33 9.12 -13.90
CA ARG A 3 11.84 7.72 -13.93
C ARG A 3 11.80 7.13 -12.52
N LEU A 4 10.77 6.34 -12.25
CA LEU A 4 10.56 5.64 -11.00
C LEU A 4 11.43 4.37 -10.94
N SER A 5 12.20 4.22 -9.86
CA SER A 5 13.01 3.02 -9.62
C SER A 5 12.13 1.87 -9.14
N LYS A 6 11.86 0.92 -10.04
CA LYS A 6 11.06 -0.28 -9.77
C LYS A 6 11.55 -1.07 -8.55
N ARG A 7 12.88 -1.25 -8.44
CA ARG A 7 13.52 -1.96 -7.31
C ARG A 7 13.30 -1.25 -5.99
N PHE A 8 13.37 0.08 -5.99
CA PHE A 8 13.13 0.87 -4.79
C PHE A 8 11.67 0.78 -4.35
N TYR A 9 10.72 1.12 -5.24
CA TYR A 9 9.30 1.16 -4.87
C TYR A 9 8.77 -0.23 -4.48
N LEU A 10 8.96 -1.25 -5.34
CA LEU A 10 8.48 -2.60 -5.03
C LEU A 10 9.23 -3.20 -3.85
N GLY A 11 10.55 -3.01 -3.77
CA GLY A 11 11.36 -3.53 -2.66
C GLY A 11 10.95 -2.94 -1.32
N SER A 12 10.75 -1.62 -1.24
CA SER A 12 10.30 -0.94 -0.02
C SER A 12 8.86 -1.31 0.36
N ILE A 13 7.95 -1.39 -0.62
CA ILE A 13 6.55 -1.74 -0.36
C ILE A 13 6.43 -3.19 0.11
N ILE A 14 6.99 -4.14 -0.66
CA ILE A 14 6.92 -5.57 -0.35
C ILE A 14 7.70 -5.87 0.92
N GLY A 15 8.92 -5.33 1.06
CA GLY A 15 9.76 -5.54 2.23
C GLY A 15 9.10 -5.01 3.51
N GLY A 16 8.51 -3.81 3.47
CA GLY A 16 7.79 -3.25 4.61
C GLY A 16 6.50 -3.99 4.93
N MET A 17 5.72 -4.44 3.93
CA MET A 17 4.51 -5.24 4.15
C MET A 17 4.83 -6.61 4.76
N VAL A 18 5.67 -7.39 4.09
CA VAL A 18 6.02 -8.75 4.52
C VAL A 18 6.79 -8.71 5.83
N GLY A 19 7.80 -7.84 5.95
CA GLY A 19 8.57 -7.68 7.18
C GLY A 19 7.69 -7.22 8.34
N GLY A 20 6.81 -6.24 8.12
CA GLY A 20 5.87 -5.78 9.14
C GLY A 20 4.92 -6.88 9.62
N ILE A 21 4.31 -7.63 8.70
CA ILE A 21 3.41 -8.75 9.04
C ILE A 21 4.17 -9.84 9.82
N VAL A 22 5.37 -10.21 9.38
CA VAL A 22 6.19 -11.23 10.08
C VAL A 22 6.51 -10.80 11.52
N LEU A 23 6.87 -9.53 11.72
CA LEU A 23 7.14 -8.99 13.06
C LEU A 23 5.89 -9.00 13.95
N LEU A 24 4.72 -8.65 13.39
CA LEU A 24 3.45 -8.68 14.13
C LEU A 24 3.02 -10.11 14.49
N VAL A 25 3.16 -11.06 13.56
CA VAL A 25 2.87 -12.48 13.83
C VAL A 25 3.81 -13.03 14.90
N ALA A 26 5.11 -12.71 14.83
CA ALA A 26 6.07 -13.08 15.85
C ALA A 26 5.72 -12.48 17.22
N ALA A 27 5.29 -11.21 17.26
CA ALA A 27 4.84 -10.57 18.50
C ALA A 27 3.63 -11.29 19.11
N VAL A 28 2.60 -11.60 18.30
CA VAL A 28 1.40 -12.34 18.75
C VAL A 28 1.79 -13.69 19.32
N PHE A 29 2.71 -14.40 18.66
CA PHE A 29 3.22 -15.68 19.15
C PHE A 29 3.93 -15.54 20.50
N LEU A 30 4.76 -14.50 20.69
CA LEU A 30 5.41 -14.23 21.99
C LEU A 30 4.41 -13.88 23.09
N PHE A 31 3.35 -13.11 22.80
CA PHE A 31 2.29 -12.82 23.78
C PHE A 31 1.52 -14.09 24.16
N PHE A 32 1.22 -14.95 23.18
CA PHE A 32 0.60 -16.24 23.45
C PHE A 32 1.48 -17.11 24.36
N LEU A 33 2.78 -17.22 24.05
CA LEU A 33 3.73 -17.94 24.90
C LEU A 33 3.79 -17.36 26.31
N ALA A 34 3.94 -16.04 26.44
CA ALA A 34 3.97 -15.37 27.73
C ALA A 34 2.68 -15.63 28.54
N GLY A 35 1.51 -15.60 27.90
CA GLY A 35 0.23 -15.91 28.53
C GLY A 35 0.14 -17.35 29.04
N VAL A 36 0.61 -18.32 28.24
CA VAL A 36 0.68 -19.75 28.66
C VAL A 36 1.62 -19.91 29.87
N PHE A 37 2.78 -19.26 29.84
CA PHE A 37 3.74 -19.31 30.96
C PHE A 37 3.18 -18.69 32.24
N ILE A 38 2.52 -17.53 32.16
CA ILE A 38 1.88 -16.88 33.32
C ILE A 38 0.76 -17.76 33.88
N GLY A 39 -0.04 -18.38 33.01
CA GLY A 39 -1.15 -19.25 33.43
C GLY A 39 -0.69 -20.57 34.08
N HIS A 40 0.47 -21.10 33.70
CA HIS A 40 1.01 -22.35 34.25
C HIS A 40 1.94 -22.13 35.45
N PHE A 41 2.67 -21.01 35.47
CA PHE A 41 3.57 -20.62 36.56
C PHE A 41 3.18 -19.22 37.05
N PRO A 42 2.29 -19.12 38.05
CA PRO A 42 1.70 -17.85 38.47
C PRO A 42 2.69 -16.86 39.09
N ASN A 43 3.92 -17.29 39.37
CA ASN A 43 4.99 -16.40 39.78
C ASN A 43 5.59 -15.73 38.54
N PHE A 44 5.32 -14.43 38.35
CA PHE A 44 5.98 -13.60 37.35
C PHE A 44 7.50 -13.69 37.52
N SER A 45 8.14 -14.48 36.65
CA SER A 45 9.60 -14.51 36.55
C SER A 45 10.09 -13.37 35.66
N ASP A 46 11.32 -12.90 35.86
CA ASP A 46 11.97 -11.89 35.00
C ASP A 46 11.94 -12.28 33.51
N ALA A 47 11.92 -13.58 33.22
CA ALA A 47 11.79 -14.13 31.87
C ALA A 47 10.44 -13.79 31.20
N SER A 48 9.33 -13.80 31.96
CA SER A 48 8.00 -13.43 31.44
C SER A 48 7.93 -11.95 31.07
N MET A 49 8.53 -11.08 31.89
CA MET A 49 8.64 -9.64 31.63
C MET A 49 9.50 -9.33 30.41
N GLY A 50 10.65 -10.01 30.27
CA GLY A 50 11.50 -9.88 29.08
C GLY A 50 10.78 -10.28 27.79
N THR A 51 9.98 -11.35 27.83
CA THR A 51 9.20 -11.82 26.66
C THR A 51 8.15 -10.80 26.25
N LEU A 52 7.42 -10.22 27.21
CA LEU A 52 6.42 -9.17 26.93
C LEU A 52 7.08 -7.91 26.33
N ALA A 53 8.23 -7.49 26.87
CA ALA A 53 8.97 -6.33 26.37
C ALA A 53 9.44 -6.53 24.92
N ILE A 54 9.95 -7.72 24.57
CA ILE A 54 10.31 -8.07 23.19
C ILE A 54 9.06 -8.07 22.30
N GLY A 55 7.95 -8.62 22.77
CA GLY A 55 6.67 -8.60 22.05
C GLY A 55 6.22 -7.17 21.69
N ILE A 56 6.28 -6.25 22.65
CA ILE A 56 5.95 -4.82 22.42
C ILE A 56 6.92 -4.20 21.40
N LEU A 57 8.22 -4.45 21.51
CA LEU A 57 9.21 -3.93 20.56
C LEU A 57 8.92 -4.43 19.14
N LEU A 58 8.59 -5.71 18.96
CA LEU A 58 8.23 -6.27 17.66
C LEU A 58 6.95 -5.64 17.10
N ILE A 59 5.95 -5.34 17.94
CA ILE A 59 4.75 -4.58 17.50
C ILE A 59 5.16 -3.20 16.97
N LEU A 60 5.97 -2.46 17.72
CA LEU A 60 6.40 -1.11 17.32
C LEU A 60 7.16 -1.14 16.00
N LEU A 61 8.10 -2.07 15.84
CA LEU A 61 8.87 -2.25 14.60
C LEU A 61 7.97 -2.70 13.44
N GLY A 62 7.03 -3.61 13.70
CA GLY A 62 6.06 -4.09 12.71
C GLY A 62 5.17 -2.95 12.19
N CYS A 63 4.57 -2.17 13.10
CA CYS A 63 3.78 -0.99 12.77
C CYS A 63 4.61 0.05 12.01
N ALA A 64 5.84 0.32 12.42
CA ALA A 64 6.73 1.25 11.73
C ALA A 64 7.04 0.79 10.29
N ALA A 65 7.29 -0.50 10.08
CA ALA A 65 7.54 -1.06 8.75
C ALA A 65 6.31 -0.96 7.82
N LEU A 66 5.11 -1.21 8.35
CA LEU A 66 3.86 -1.04 7.61
C LEU A 66 3.60 0.43 7.25
N LEU A 67 3.79 1.35 8.20
CA LEU A 67 3.64 2.78 7.96
C LEU A 67 4.63 3.28 6.90
N PHE A 68 5.88 2.80 6.94
CA PHE A 68 6.88 3.11 5.94
C PHE A 68 6.44 2.63 4.55
N SER A 69 6.03 1.36 4.42
CA SER A 69 5.53 0.79 3.15
C SER A 69 4.36 1.61 2.56
N THR A 70 3.36 1.89 3.39
CA THR A 70 2.18 2.68 3.01
C THR A 70 2.57 4.09 2.58
N SER A 71 3.53 4.72 3.26
CA SER A 71 4.05 6.05 2.88
C SER A 71 4.71 6.03 1.50
N ILE A 72 5.49 5.00 1.18
CA ILE A 72 6.09 4.83 -0.15
C ILE A 72 5.01 4.63 -1.22
N TRP A 73 3.94 3.89 -0.93
CA TRP A 73 2.81 3.76 -1.85
C TRP A 73 2.09 5.09 -2.10
N TYR A 74 1.86 5.91 -1.06
CA TYR A 74 1.29 7.25 -1.26
C TYR A 74 2.19 8.16 -2.10
N ILE A 75 3.52 8.08 -1.95
CA ILE A 75 4.47 8.81 -2.81
C ILE A 75 4.38 8.33 -4.26
N LEU A 76 4.26 7.02 -4.48
CA LEU A 76 4.04 6.47 -5.81
C LEU A 76 2.73 7.00 -6.42
N LEU A 77 1.65 6.97 -5.65
CA LEU A 77 0.34 7.47 -6.06
C LEU A 77 0.41 8.94 -6.45
N TYR A 78 1.05 9.77 -5.63
CA TYR A 78 1.28 11.18 -5.94
C TYR A 78 1.98 11.34 -7.29
N ARG A 79 3.10 10.65 -7.50
CA ARG A 79 3.88 10.75 -8.74
C ARG A 79 3.13 10.19 -9.95
N ALA A 80 2.31 9.17 -9.76
CA ALA A 80 1.48 8.61 -10.81
C ALA A 80 0.49 9.65 -11.34
N TRP A 81 -0.20 10.36 -10.42
CA TRP A 81 -1.09 11.45 -10.79
C TRP A 81 -0.35 12.66 -11.36
N GLU A 82 0.82 13.00 -10.83
CA GLU A 82 1.65 14.09 -11.35
C GLU A 82 2.06 13.82 -12.81
N ALA A 83 2.21 12.56 -13.20
CA ALA A 83 2.70 12.19 -14.53
C ALA A 83 1.67 12.36 -15.63
N ILE A 84 0.39 12.41 -15.26
CA ILE A 84 -0.73 12.59 -16.18
C ILE A 84 -1.47 13.92 -15.95
N ASP A 85 -0.90 14.82 -15.15
CA ASP A 85 -1.50 16.11 -14.85
C ASP A 85 -1.32 17.08 -16.04
N ASP A 86 -2.28 17.01 -16.96
CA ASP A 86 -2.38 17.83 -18.18
C ASP A 86 -3.52 18.85 -18.11
N GLY A 87 -4.03 19.14 -16.90
CA GLY A 87 -5.19 19.99 -16.66
C GLY A 87 -6.54 19.36 -17.02
N ASN A 88 -6.56 18.16 -17.62
CA ASN A 88 -7.77 17.41 -17.96
C ASN A 88 -7.94 16.13 -17.12
N ALA A 89 -7.07 15.91 -16.13
CA ALA A 89 -7.20 14.84 -15.14
C ALA A 89 -8.34 15.15 -14.15
N ARG A 90 -9.04 14.13 -13.66
CA ARG A 90 -10.20 14.30 -12.76
C ARG A 90 -9.83 14.84 -11.37
N THR A 91 -8.57 14.70 -10.98
CA THR A 91 -8.05 15.10 -9.67
C THR A 91 -6.60 15.53 -9.80
N THR A 92 -6.11 16.26 -8.80
CA THR A 92 -4.71 16.68 -8.71
C THR A 92 -3.90 15.70 -7.86
N PRO A 93 -2.56 15.66 -8.00
CA PRO A 93 -1.70 14.75 -7.23
C PRO A 93 -1.89 14.88 -5.71
N GLY A 94 -1.99 16.12 -5.22
CA GLY A 94 -2.23 16.41 -3.81
C GLY A 94 -3.59 15.91 -3.32
N LYS A 95 -4.67 16.10 -4.12
CA LYS A 95 -6.02 15.61 -3.77
C LYS A 95 -6.11 14.09 -3.84
N ALA A 96 -5.41 13.46 -4.79
CA ALA A 96 -5.40 12.01 -4.93
C ALA A 96 -4.90 11.32 -3.66
N VAL A 97 -3.85 11.85 -3.03
CA VAL A 97 -3.30 11.33 -1.77
C VAL A 97 -4.01 11.88 -0.54
N GLY A 98 -4.19 13.20 -0.45
CA GLY A 98 -4.67 13.87 0.77
C GLY A 98 -6.07 13.42 1.21
N LEU A 99 -6.96 13.18 0.25
CA LEU A 99 -8.33 12.77 0.55
C LEU A 99 -8.45 11.29 0.96
N LEU A 100 -7.40 10.47 0.78
CA LEU A 100 -7.33 9.11 1.34
C LEU A 100 -7.13 9.11 2.87
N PHE A 101 -6.70 10.23 3.45
CA PHE A 101 -6.54 10.37 4.90
C PHE A 101 -7.84 10.76 5.61
N ILE A 102 -8.90 11.12 4.88
CA ILE A 102 -10.18 11.49 5.48
C ILE A 102 -10.93 10.20 5.85
N PRO A 103 -11.22 9.96 7.15
CA PRO A 103 -11.94 8.76 7.58
C PRO A 103 -13.32 8.66 6.89
N PHE A 104 -13.72 7.44 6.56
CA PHE A 104 -14.95 7.07 5.82
C PHE A 104 -14.99 7.55 4.36
N PHE A 105 -14.51 8.76 4.07
CA PHE A 105 -14.40 9.25 2.71
C PHE A 105 -13.36 8.47 1.90
N ASN A 106 -12.31 7.99 2.56
CA ASN A 106 -11.29 7.14 1.97
C ASN A 106 -11.85 5.88 1.28
N PHE A 107 -12.98 5.31 1.76
CA PHE A 107 -13.63 4.15 1.14
C PHE A 107 -14.17 4.45 -0.26
N TYR A 108 -14.74 5.64 -0.45
CA TYR A 108 -15.12 6.10 -1.78
C TYR A 108 -13.88 6.56 -2.56
N TRP A 109 -12.97 7.27 -1.90
CA TRP A 109 -11.89 7.97 -2.56
C TRP A 109 -10.83 7.03 -3.15
N ILE A 110 -10.66 5.81 -2.62
CA ILE A 110 -9.77 4.81 -3.22
C ILE A 110 -10.16 4.44 -4.66
N PHE A 111 -11.45 4.51 -5.01
CA PHE A 111 -11.91 4.31 -6.38
C PHE A 111 -11.52 5.48 -7.28
N VAL A 112 -11.58 6.71 -6.77
CA VAL A 112 -11.17 7.90 -7.53
C VAL A 112 -9.66 7.92 -7.69
N ALA A 113 -8.92 7.65 -6.63
CA ALA A 113 -7.47 7.75 -6.58
C ALA A 113 -6.75 6.61 -7.31
N TRP A 114 -7.23 5.37 -7.19
CA TRP A 114 -6.54 4.20 -7.77
C TRP A 114 -7.19 3.70 -9.05
N TYR A 115 -8.48 3.35 -9.01
CA TYR A 115 -9.19 2.94 -10.22
C TYR A 115 -9.33 4.10 -11.23
N GLY A 116 -9.63 5.30 -10.75
CA GLY A 116 -9.70 6.50 -11.58
C GLY A 116 -8.37 6.86 -12.24
N PHE A 117 -7.23 6.55 -11.61
CA PHE A 117 -5.91 6.72 -12.22
C PHE A 117 -5.78 5.87 -13.49
N ALA A 118 -6.17 4.59 -13.46
CA ALA A 118 -6.09 3.72 -14.63
C ALA A 118 -6.91 4.25 -15.81
N GLN A 119 -8.09 4.81 -15.53
CA GLN A 119 -8.94 5.43 -16.55
C GLN A 119 -8.32 6.71 -17.12
N ASP A 120 -7.81 7.59 -16.25
CA ASP A 120 -7.26 8.89 -16.66
C ASP A 120 -5.93 8.74 -17.38
N TYR A 121 -5.12 7.76 -16.98
CA TYR A 121 -3.92 7.37 -17.71
C TYR A 121 -4.26 6.95 -19.15
N ASN A 122 -5.26 6.08 -19.33
CA ASN A 122 -5.67 5.64 -20.67
C ASN A 122 -6.16 6.80 -21.53
N ARG A 123 -6.93 7.73 -20.95
CA ARG A 123 -7.37 8.95 -21.64
C ARG A 123 -6.20 9.86 -21.97
N TYR A 124 -5.24 10.00 -21.06
CA TYR A 124 -4.03 10.80 -21.27
C TYR A 124 -3.23 10.30 -22.48
N ILE A 125 -2.94 8.99 -22.54
CA ILE A 125 -2.14 8.43 -23.64
C ILE A 125 -2.88 8.48 -24.98
N GLU A 126 -4.22 8.38 -24.97
CA GLU A 126 -5.05 8.57 -26.16
C GLU A 126 -5.01 10.04 -26.64
N ARG A 127 -5.20 11.01 -25.73
CA ARG A 127 -5.17 12.45 -26.05
C ARG A 127 -3.82 12.88 -26.61
N HIS A 128 -2.73 12.34 -26.06
CA HIS A 128 -1.37 12.73 -26.44
C HIS A 128 -0.73 11.79 -27.46
N GLY A 129 -1.44 10.77 -27.96
CA GLY A 129 -0.89 9.80 -28.91
C GLY A 129 0.34 9.05 -28.40
N VAL A 130 0.45 8.85 -27.08
CA VAL A 130 1.60 8.17 -26.48
C VAL A 130 1.47 6.67 -26.74
N GLY A 131 2.49 6.07 -27.37
CA GLY A 131 2.55 4.64 -27.68
C GLY A 131 2.77 3.73 -26.47
N ALA A 132 2.18 4.06 -25.31
CA ALA A 132 2.23 3.26 -24.10
C ALA A 132 1.04 2.27 -24.03
N ARG A 133 1.20 1.20 -23.26
CA ARG A 133 0.16 0.18 -23.09
C ARG A 133 -0.97 0.71 -22.21
N LYS A 134 -2.23 0.54 -22.64
CA LYS A 134 -3.41 0.83 -21.82
C LYS A 134 -3.43 -0.04 -20.55
N LEU A 135 -3.83 0.58 -19.45
CA LEU A 135 -4.09 -0.06 -18.17
C LEU A 135 -5.44 -0.78 -18.19
N GLU A 136 -5.47 -1.99 -17.63
CA GLU A 136 -6.69 -2.77 -17.48
C GLU A 136 -7.45 -2.28 -16.23
N GLY A 137 -8.57 -1.58 -16.44
CA GLY A 137 -9.31 -0.96 -15.34
C GLY A 137 -9.90 -1.97 -14.33
N SER A 138 -10.22 -3.18 -14.76
CA SER A 138 -10.75 -4.28 -13.93
C SER A 138 -9.82 -4.64 -12.78
N LEU A 139 -8.49 -4.68 -13.01
CA LEU A 139 -7.49 -5.00 -11.99
C LEU A 139 -7.42 -3.92 -10.91
N PHE A 140 -7.42 -2.66 -11.31
CA PHE A 140 -7.40 -1.52 -10.37
C PHE A 140 -8.72 -1.43 -9.61
N LEU A 141 -9.85 -1.69 -10.26
CA LEU A 141 -11.16 -1.77 -9.61
C LEU A 141 -11.20 -2.90 -8.58
N THR A 142 -10.74 -4.10 -8.95
CA THR A 142 -10.68 -5.26 -8.05
C THR A 142 -9.79 -4.96 -6.85
N CYS A 143 -8.64 -4.32 -7.06
CA CYS A 143 -7.76 -3.85 -5.99
C CYS A 143 -8.50 -2.90 -5.04
N SER A 144 -9.20 -1.87 -5.57
CA SER A 144 -9.97 -0.93 -4.76
C SER A 144 -11.09 -1.60 -3.95
N ILE A 145 -11.82 -2.54 -4.56
CA ILE A 145 -12.88 -3.32 -3.87
C ILE A 145 -12.27 -4.14 -2.74
N LEU A 146 -11.21 -4.90 -3.01
CA LEU A 146 -10.54 -5.72 -2.00
C LEU A 146 -9.93 -4.88 -0.87
N SER A 147 -9.40 -3.69 -1.16
CA SER A 147 -8.87 -2.78 -0.13
C SER A 147 -9.94 -2.35 0.88
N ILE A 148 -11.20 -2.19 0.46
CA ILE A 148 -12.30 -1.85 1.37
C ILE A 148 -12.68 -3.05 2.23
N PHE A 149 -12.76 -4.24 1.64
CA PHE A 149 -13.04 -5.47 2.40
C PHE A 149 -11.93 -5.79 3.41
N GLY A 150 -10.66 -5.51 3.08
CA GLY A 150 -9.52 -5.66 3.99
C GLY A 150 -9.55 -4.69 5.17
N MET A 151 -10.33 -3.60 5.12
CA MET A 151 -10.51 -2.71 6.27
C MET A 151 -11.53 -3.24 7.28
N ILE A 152 -12.33 -4.25 6.93
CA ILE A 152 -13.31 -4.87 7.82
C ILE A 152 -12.60 -5.96 8.64
N PRO A 153 -12.58 -5.87 9.99
CA PRO A 153 -12.02 -6.91 10.83
C PRO A 153 -12.59 -8.29 10.47
N PHE A 154 -11.76 -9.33 10.56
CA PHE A 154 -12.09 -10.73 10.22
C PHE A 154 -12.25 -11.07 8.74
N ILE A 155 -12.73 -10.14 7.89
CA ILE A 155 -12.79 -10.35 6.43
C ILE A 155 -11.40 -10.31 5.80
N ASP A 156 -10.50 -9.53 6.40
CA ASP A 156 -9.10 -9.40 5.97
C ASP A 156 -8.34 -10.74 5.96
N TYR A 157 -8.69 -11.70 6.82
CA TYR A 157 -8.03 -13.02 6.82
C TYR A 157 -8.24 -13.81 5.52
N VAL A 158 -9.35 -13.57 4.83
CA VAL A 158 -9.67 -14.21 3.54
C VAL A 158 -9.27 -13.31 2.37
N ALA A 159 -9.49 -12.01 2.49
CA ALA A 159 -9.19 -11.04 1.43
C ALA A 159 -7.70 -10.65 1.33
N GLY A 160 -6.93 -10.84 2.40
CA GLY A 160 -5.58 -10.28 2.55
C GLY A 160 -4.55 -10.83 1.57
N LEU A 161 -4.50 -12.14 1.36
CA LEU A 161 -3.55 -12.75 0.40
C LEU A 161 -3.87 -12.35 -1.06
N PRO A 162 -5.13 -12.49 -1.55
CA PRO A 162 -5.50 -11.98 -2.87
C PRO A 162 -5.23 -10.48 -3.04
N LEU A 163 -5.55 -9.67 -2.01
CA LEU A 163 -5.29 -8.23 -2.02
C LEU A 163 -3.80 -7.95 -2.17
N LEU A 164 -2.94 -8.61 -1.39
CA LEU A 164 -1.49 -8.42 -1.45
C LEU A 164 -0.94 -8.70 -2.86
N VAL A 165 -1.37 -9.80 -3.48
CA VAL A 165 -0.93 -10.19 -4.83
C VAL A 165 -1.38 -9.17 -5.87
N ILE A 166 -2.67 -8.81 -5.87
CA ILE A 166 -3.23 -7.84 -6.83
C ILE A 166 -2.63 -6.45 -6.62
N PHE A 167 -2.39 -6.06 -5.37
CA PHE A 167 -1.77 -4.79 -5.03
C PHE A 167 -0.32 -4.70 -5.57
N ILE A 168 0.47 -5.76 -5.42
CA ILE A 168 1.82 -5.83 -6.00
C ILE A 168 1.76 -5.73 -7.53
N ILE A 169 0.84 -6.46 -8.16
CA ILE A 169 0.67 -6.45 -9.62
C ILE A 169 0.29 -5.06 -10.13
N THR A 170 -0.72 -4.42 -9.54
CA THR A 170 -1.20 -3.09 -9.96
C THR A 170 -0.15 -2.01 -9.70
N THR A 171 0.58 -2.09 -8.59
CA THR A 171 1.71 -1.19 -8.29
C THR A 171 2.84 -1.34 -9.32
N ASN A 172 3.20 -2.58 -9.64
CA ASN A 172 4.19 -2.89 -10.67
C ASN A 172 3.79 -2.33 -12.05
N ILE A 173 2.54 -2.55 -12.44
CA ILE A 173 1.97 -2.04 -13.69
C ILE A 173 1.93 -0.51 -13.69
N ALA A 174 1.54 0.13 -12.59
CA ALA A 174 1.50 1.59 -12.47
C ALA A 174 2.90 2.22 -12.62
N ILE A 175 3.94 1.61 -12.01
CA ILE A 175 5.34 2.05 -12.17
C ILE A 175 5.77 1.97 -13.65
N ASP A 176 5.49 0.85 -14.31
CA ASP A 176 5.85 0.64 -15.71
C ASP A 176 5.09 1.64 -16.62
N ALA A 177 3.83 1.90 -16.33
CA ALA A 177 2.97 2.84 -17.05
C ALA A 177 3.48 4.29 -16.93
N VAL A 178 3.83 4.74 -15.74
CA VAL A 178 4.41 6.07 -15.50
C VAL A 178 5.77 6.20 -16.18
N ASN A 179 6.60 5.15 -16.13
CA ASN A 179 7.92 5.15 -16.77
C ASN A 179 7.86 5.11 -18.32
N ALA A 180 6.74 4.70 -18.89
CA ALA A 180 6.50 4.71 -20.33
C ALA A 180 6.08 6.08 -20.87
N LEU A 181 5.66 7.00 -20.00
CA LEU A 181 5.30 8.35 -20.41
C LEU A 181 6.55 9.15 -20.82
N PRO A 182 6.43 10.09 -21.78
CA PRO A 182 7.52 10.99 -22.12
C PRO A 182 7.96 11.75 -20.87
N ILE A 183 9.27 11.86 -20.68
CA ILE A 183 9.81 12.74 -19.64
C ILE A 183 9.42 14.15 -20.04
N ALA A 184 8.51 14.78 -19.29
CA ALA A 184 8.14 16.18 -19.51
C ALA A 184 9.43 17.02 -19.68
N SER A 185 9.59 17.63 -20.86
CA SER A 185 10.66 18.58 -21.13
C SER A 185 10.48 19.77 -20.17
N PRO A 186 11.54 20.26 -19.52
CA PRO A 186 11.46 21.51 -18.79
C PRO A 186 11.08 22.60 -19.79
N GLY A 187 9.84 23.10 -19.70
CA GLY A 187 9.41 24.33 -20.35
C GLY A 187 9.92 25.54 -19.61
#